data_AF-A0AAV0GDQ7-F1
#
_entry.id   AF-A0AAV0GDQ7-F1
#
_cell.length_a   1.000
_cell.length_b   1.000
_cell.length_c   1.000
_cell.angle_alpha   90.00
_cell.angle_beta   90.00
_cell.angle_gamma   90.00
#
_symmetry.space_group_name_H-M   'P 1'
#
loop_
_entity.id
_entity.type
_entity.pdbx_description
1 polymer ?
#
loop_
_entity_poly.entity_id
_entity_poly.type
_entity_poly.pdbx_seq_one_letter_code
_entity_poly.pdbx_strand_id
1 'polypeptide(L)'
;MLRPHTYHPLDPLSGAEISVAVATVRGAGDTPEVRDGMRFIEVVLVEPEKRVVALADAYFFPPFQSSLLPKTRGGPPIPTKLPPRRARLIVYNKNTNETSVWVVELAEVHA
;
A
#
# COMPACT_ATOMS: atom_id res chain seq x y z
N MET A 1 14.63 -8.55 -16.68
CA MET A 1 14.84 -8.97 -15.28
C MET A 1 13.81 -8.26 -14.43
N LEU A 2 12.95 -9.00 -13.71
CA LEU A 2 12.04 -8.39 -12.73
C LEU A 2 12.91 -7.74 -11.66
N ARG A 3 12.76 -6.42 -11.44
CA ARG A 3 13.43 -5.77 -10.31
C ARG A 3 12.93 -6.47 -9.04
N PRO A 4 13.83 -6.94 -8.17
CA PRO A 4 13.46 -7.30 -6.81
C PRO A 4 12.63 -6.16 -6.22
N HIS A 5 11.49 -6.47 -5.59
CA HIS A 5 10.90 -5.46 -4.71
C HIS A 5 11.98 -5.10 -3.69
N THR A 6 12.31 -3.82 -3.58
CA THR A 6 13.38 -3.33 -2.69
C THR A 6 12.88 -3.08 -1.27
N TYR A 7 11.57 -3.24 -1.05
CA TYR A 7 10.90 -3.02 0.22
C TYR A 7 10.07 -4.25 0.60
N HIS A 8 10.05 -4.57 1.88
CA HIS A 8 9.15 -5.55 2.43
C HIS A 8 7.73 -4.97 2.48
N PRO A 9 6.67 -5.75 2.20
CA PRO A 9 5.29 -5.24 2.25
C PRO A 9 4.85 -4.69 3.61
N LEU A 10 5.53 -5.07 4.70
CA LEU A 10 5.30 -4.54 6.05
C LEU A 10 6.20 -3.35 6.41
N ASP A 11 7.11 -2.93 5.53
CA ASP A 11 7.88 -1.72 5.78
C ASP A 11 6.93 -0.52 5.91
N PRO A 12 7.19 0.44 6.83
CA PRO A 12 6.34 1.61 7.00
C PRO A 12 6.24 2.42 5.70
N LEU A 13 5.18 3.24 5.56
CA LEU A 13 5.06 4.14 4.42
C LEU A 13 6.23 5.13 4.40
N SER A 14 6.86 5.27 3.23
CA SER A 14 7.85 6.31 2.98
C SER A 14 7.20 7.69 2.91
N GLY A 15 7.99 8.75 3.09
CA GLY A 15 7.50 10.12 2.93
C GLY A 15 6.92 10.41 1.54
N ALA A 16 7.46 9.77 0.49
CA ALA A 16 6.96 9.87 -0.87
C ALA A 16 5.57 9.21 -1.01
N GLU A 17 5.40 8.01 -0.46
CA GLU A 17 4.10 7.31 -0.45
C GLU A 17 3.04 8.09 0.33
N ILE A 18 3.39 8.65 1.49
CA ILE A 18 2.50 9.52 2.27
C ILE A 18 2.09 10.74 1.46
N SER A 19 3.05 11.39 0.80
CA SER A 19 2.80 12.58 -0.02
C SER A 19 1.86 12.29 -1.19
N VAL A 20 2.09 11.17 -1.89
CA VAL A 20 1.22 10.71 -2.99
C VAL A 20 -0.18 10.42 -2.46
N ALA A 21 -0.31 9.67 -1.36
CA ALA A 21 -1.60 9.33 -0.78
C ALA A 21 -2.42 10.57 -0.39
N VAL A 22 -1.78 11.54 0.27
CA VAL A 22 -2.41 12.82 0.65
C VAL A 22 -2.82 13.62 -0.58
N ALA A 23 -1.97 13.70 -1.60
CA ALA A 23 -2.28 14.41 -2.84
C ALA A 23 -3.45 13.75 -3.58
N THR A 24 -3.52 12.42 -3.62
CA THR A 24 -4.62 11.67 -4.23
C THR A 24 -5.95 11.96 -3.55
N VAL A 25 -6.02 11.87 -2.22
CA VAL A 25 -7.28 12.15 -1.48
C VAL A 25 -7.67 13.63 -1.59
N ARG A 26 -6.69 14.54 -1.52
CA ARG A 26 -6.96 15.97 -1.73
C ARG A 26 -7.45 16.24 -3.16
N GLY A 27 -6.91 15.57 -4.17
CA GLY A 27 -7.35 15.68 -5.56
C GLY A 27 -8.78 15.17 -5.79
N ALA A 28 -9.23 14.20 -4.99
CA ALA A 28 -10.57 13.64 -5.06
C ALA A 28 -11.67 14.57 -4.51
N GLY A 29 -11.33 15.67 -3.82
CA GLY A 29 -12.32 16.66 -3.41
C GLY A 29 -12.93 17.40 -4.61
N ASP A 30 -14.25 17.51 -4.67
CA ASP A 30 -14.95 18.07 -5.83
C ASP A 30 -14.67 19.57 -6.06
N THR A 31 -14.53 20.35 -5.00
CA THR A 31 -14.31 21.81 -5.08
C THR A 31 -13.08 22.24 -4.28
N PRO A 32 -12.41 23.36 -4.65
CA PRO A 32 -11.28 23.90 -3.90
C PRO A 32 -11.59 24.11 -2.41
N GLU A 33 -12.80 24.54 -2.08
CA GLU A 33 -13.23 24.79 -0.70
C GLU A 33 -13.25 23.49 0.11
N VAL A 34 -13.75 22.40 -0.47
CA VAL A 34 -13.73 21.07 0.15
C VAL A 34 -12.29 20.64 0.39
N ARG A 35 -11.40 20.82 -0.60
CA ARG A 35 -9.97 20.45 -0.52
C ARG A 35 -9.23 21.22 0.57
N ASP A 36 -9.49 22.53 0.68
CA ASP A 36 -8.89 23.40 1.69
C ASP A 36 -9.42 23.12 3.11
N GLY A 37 -10.62 22.57 3.19
CA GLY A 37 -11.24 22.12 4.44
C GLY A 37 -10.65 20.84 5.02
N MET A 38 -9.99 20.01 4.19
CA MET A 38 -9.46 18.71 4.61
C MET A 38 -8.30 18.83 5.61
N ARG A 39 -8.37 18.04 6.68
CA ARG A 39 -7.35 17.88 7.72
C ARG A 39 -7.04 16.39 7.83
N PHE A 40 -5.81 16.04 7.49
CA PHE A 40 -5.32 14.67 7.52
C PHE A 40 -4.87 14.35 8.95
N ILE A 41 -5.56 13.41 9.59
CA ILE A 41 -5.33 13.03 11.00
C ILE A 41 -4.39 11.83 11.07
N GLU A 42 -4.59 10.85 10.19
CA GLU A 42 -3.84 9.61 10.15
C GLU A 42 -3.54 9.26 8.69
N VAL A 43 -2.32 8.82 8.40
CA VAL A 43 -1.92 8.20 7.13
C VAL A 43 -1.06 7.00 7.46
N VAL A 44 -1.59 5.80 7.26
CA VAL A 44 -0.94 4.54 7.68
C VAL A 44 -0.95 3.50 6.58
N LEU A 45 0.01 2.59 6.63
CA LEU A 45 0.03 1.41 5.77
C LEU A 45 -1.17 0.53 6.10
N VAL A 46 -1.88 0.07 5.07
CA VAL A 46 -2.79 -1.07 5.20
C VAL A 46 -1.96 -2.32 5.01
N GLU A 47 -1.74 -3.04 6.11
CA GLU A 47 -1.00 -4.30 6.08
C GLU A 47 -1.66 -5.27 5.07
N PRO A 48 -0.85 -5.93 4.24
CA PRO A 48 -1.37 -6.87 3.25
C PRO A 48 -1.82 -8.17 3.92
N GLU A 49 -2.53 -9.00 3.17
CA GLU A 49 -2.97 -10.30 3.69
C GLU A 49 -1.79 -11.18 4.11
N LYS A 50 -2.01 -12.03 5.12
CA LYS A 50 -1.00 -12.96 5.65
C LYS A 50 -0.30 -13.80 4.58
N ARG A 51 -1.01 -14.18 3.51
CA ARG A 51 -0.45 -14.93 2.38
C ARG A 51 0.59 -14.14 1.59
N VAL A 52 0.38 -12.84 1.45
CA VAL A 52 1.30 -11.92 0.77
C VAL A 52 2.54 -11.71 1.63
N VAL A 53 2.36 -11.55 2.95
CA VAL A 53 3.48 -11.45 3.89
C VAL A 53 4.33 -12.71 3.83
N ALA A 54 3.72 -13.90 3.90
CA ALA A 54 4.45 -15.16 3.80
C ALA A 54 5.23 -15.31 2.47
N LEU A 55 4.68 -14.82 1.37
CA LEU A 55 5.35 -14.79 0.07
C LEU A 55 6.52 -13.79 0.04
N ALA A 56 6.39 -12.66 0.72
CA ALA A 56 7.48 -11.70 0.85
C ALA A 56 8.57 -12.20 1.79
N ASP A 57 8.25 -12.77 2.95
CA ASP A 57 9.22 -13.36 3.87
C ASP A 57 10.07 -14.42 3.17
N ALA A 58 9.40 -15.25 2.35
CA ALA A 58 10.02 -16.21 1.46
C ALA A 58 11.02 -15.62 0.47
N TYR A 59 10.83 -14.36 0.09
CA TYR A 59 11.70 -13.63 -0.81
C TYR A 59 12.86 -12.93 -0.07
N PHE A 60 12.60 -12.37 1.11
CA PHE A 60 13.53 -11.51 1.85
C PHE A 60 14.42 -12.24 2.86
N PHE A 61 14.04 -13.43 3.36
CA PHE A 61 14.79 -14.15 4.40
C PHE A 61 15.37 -15.50 3.90
N PRO A 62 16.69 -15.61 3.66
CA PRO A 62 17.35 -16.90 3.41
C PRO A 62 17.40 -17.78 4.69
N PRO A 63 17.41 -19.13 4.59
CA PRO A 63 17.49 -19.94 3.38
C PRO A 63 16.08 -20.38 2.96
N PHE A 64 15.24 -19.45 2.50
CA PHE A 64 13.97 -19.85 1.95
C PHE A 64 14.17 -20.61 0.64
N GLN A 65 14.01 -21.93 0.71
CA GLN A 65 14.10 -22.83 -0.41
C GLN A 65 12.77 -22.81 -1.16
N SER A 66 12.69 -22.07 -2.27
CA SER A 66 11.54 -22.10 -3.19
C SER A 66 11.22 -23.52 -3.72
N SER A 67 12.16 -24.47 -3.58
CA SER A 67 11.97 -25.90 -3.84
C SER A 67 11.09 -26.64 -2.83
N LEU A 68 10.86 -26.09 -1.62
CA LEU A 68 9.97 -26.64 -0.60
C LEU A 68 8.51 -26.20 -0.78
N LEU A 69 8.26 -25.19 -1.62
CA LEU A 69 6.90 -24.85 -2.01
C LEU A 69 6.37 -26.00 -2.86
N PRO A 70 5.22 -26.61 -2.50
CA PRO A 70 4.62 -27.64 -3.32
C PRO A 70 4.44 -27.05 -4.72
N LYS A 71 5.18 -27.59 -5.69
CA LYS A 71 4.85 -27.41 -7.11
C LYS A 71 3.50 -28.08 -7.28
N THR A 72 2.43 -27.35 -7.04
CA THR A 72 1.07 -27.81 -7.28
C THR A 72 1.01 -28.10 -8.77
N ARG A 73 1.11 -29.38 -9.14
CA ARG A 73 0.73 -29.85 -10.46
C ARG A 73 -0.74 -29.46 -10.64
N GLY A 74 -0.97 -28.29 -11.23
CA GLY A 74 -2.31 -27.73 -11.45
C GLY A 74 -2.75 -26.57 -10.53
N GLY A 75 -1.89 -26.00 -9.68
CA GLY A 75 -2.25 -24.80 -8.90
C GLY A 75 -1.97 -23.49 -9.65
N PRO A 76 -2.67 -22.39 -9.33
CA PRO A 76 -2.44 -21.10 -9.97
C PRO A 76 -0.98 -20.65 -9.78
N PRO A 77 -0.37 -20.01 -10.80
CA PRO A 77 1.03 -19.62 -10.77
C PRO A 77 1.32 -18.75 -9.55
N ILE A 78 2.40 -19.06 -8.82
CA ILE A 78 2.86 -18.26 -7.69
C ILE A 78 3.21 -16.87 -8.23
N PRO A 79 2.52 -15.80 -7.78
CA PRO A 79 2.77 -14.45 -8.29
C PRO A 79 4.21 -14.06 -7.99
N THR A 80 4.96 -13.70 -9.01
CA THR A 80 6.32 -13.15 -8.85
C THR A 80 6.32 -11.66 -8.50
N LYS A 81 5.15 -11.01 -8.53
CA LYS A 81 4.95 -9.60 -8.16
C LYS A 81 4.11 -9.51 -6.90
N LEU A 82 4.59 -8.78 -5.90
CA LEU A 82 3.80 -8.45 -4.72
C LEU A 82 2.67 -7.48 -5.11
N PRO A 83 1.51 -7.54 -4.44
CA PRO A 83 0.42 -6.62 -4.72
C PRO A 83 0.81 -5.17 -4.39
N PRO A 84 0.12 -4.18 -4.96
CA PRO A 84 0.34 -2.78 -4.64
C PRO A 84 0.18 -2.51 -3.15
N ARG A 85 1.01 -1.62 -2.63
CA ARG A 85 0.87 -1.13 -1.25
C ARG A 85 -0.35 -0.22 -1.17
N ARG A 86 -1.01 -0.20 -0.02
CA ARG A 86 -2.21 0.61 0.21
C ARG A 86 -2.00 1.49 1.43
N ALA A 87 -2.47 2.72 1.36
CA ALA A 87 -2.48 3.66 2.48
C ALA A 87 -3.92 3.92 2.93
N ARG A 88 -4.18 3.85 4.23
CA ARG A 88 -5.44 4.28 4.84
C ARG A 88 -5.26 5.68 5.39
N LEU A 89 -6.21 6.56 5.09
CA LEU A 89 -6.21 7.94 5.56
C LEU A 89 -7.49 8.24 6.34
N ILE A 90 -7.35 8.89 7.50
CA ILE A 90 -8.47 9.52 8.20
C ILE A 90 -8.43 11.01 7.90
N VAL A 91 -9.51 11.52 7.32
CA VAL A 91 -9.63 12.92 6.91
C VAL A 91 -10.85 13.55 7.54
N TYR A 92 -10.62 14.60 8.33
CA TYR A 92 -11.66 15.47 8.85
C TYR A 92 -11.83 16.67 7.93
N ASN A 93 -13.06 16.99 7.54
CA ASN A 93 -13.36 18.20 6.79
C ASN A 93 -13.92 19.27 7.72
N LYS A 94 -13.20 20.38 7.91
CA LYS A 94 -13.62 21.47 8.80
C LYS A 94 -14.90 22.17 8.36
N ASN A 95 -15.22 22.13 7.07
CA ASN A 95 -16.36 22.85 6.49
C ASN A 95 -17.65 22.04 6.63
N THR A 96 -17.58 20.71 6.47
CA THR A 96 -18.74 19.82 6.64
C THR A 96 -18.84 19.23 8.05
N ASN A 97 -17.78 19.35 8.85
CA ASN A 97 -17.63 18.73 10.17
C ASN A 97 -17.73 17.19 10.16
N GLU A 98 -17.35 16.58 9.03
CA GLU A 98 -17.40 15.13 8.85
C GLU A 98 -16.00 14.52 8.86
N THR A 99 -15.90 13.27 9.29
CA THR A 99 -14.69 12.47 9.18
C THR A 99 -14.92 11.30 8.22
N SER A 100 -14.00 11.14 7.28
CA SER A 100 -14.04 10.12 6.24
C SER A 100 -12.80 9.23 6.31
N VAL A 101 -12.97 7.96 5.93
CA VAL A 101 -11.88 6.98 5.84
C VAL A 101 -11.65 6.65 4.38
N TRP A 102 -10.40 6.84 3.94
CA TRP A 102 -9.98 6.59 2.57
C TRP A 102 -8.98 5.45 2.53
N VAL A 103 -9.00 4.68 1.45
CA VAL A 103 -7.96 3.70 1.12
C VAL A 103 -7.44 4.04 -0.27
N VAL A 104 -6.15 4.37 -0.36
CA VAL A 104 -5.46 4.70 -1.60
C VAL A 104 -4.56 3.54 -1.98
N GLU A 105 -4.69 3.05 -3.21
CA GLU A 105 -3.74 2.13 -3.80
C GLU A 105 -2.54 2.90 -4.37
N LEU A 106 -1.35 2.56 -3.89
CA LEU A 106 -0.10 3.19 -4.30
C LEU A 106 0.48 2.41 -5.48
N ALA A 107 0.54 3.05 -6.65
CA ALA A 107 1.37 2.56 -7.76
C ALA A 107 2.86 2.64 -7.36
N GLU A 108 3.77 2.03 -8.14
CA GLU A 108 5.21 2.09 -7.89
C GLU A 108 5.71 3.55 -7.76
N VAL A 109 5.79 4.05 -6.52
CA VAL A 109 6.31 5.38 -6.20
C VAL A 109 7.82 5.27 -6.25
N HIS A 110 8.42 5.86 -7.27
CA HIS A 110 9.85 5.99 -7.39
C HIS A 110 10.27 7.29 -6.69
N ALA A 111 11.20 7.21 -5.75
CA ALA A 111 11.85 8.37 -5.14
C ALA A 111 12.97 8.90 -6.06
#